data_AF-A0A0F9ZEC3-F1
#
_entry.id   AF-A0A0F9ZEC3-F1
#
_cell.length_a   1.000
_cell.length_b   1.000
_cell.length_c   1.000
_cell.angle_alpha   90.00
_cell.angle_beta   90.00
_cell.angle_gamma   90.00
#
_symmetry.space_group_name_H-M   'P 1'
#
loop_
_entity.id
_entity.type
_entity.pdbx_description
1 polymer ?
#
loop_
_entity_poly.entity_id
_entity_poly.type
_entity_poly.pdbx_seq_one_letter_code
_entity_poly.pdbx_strand_id
1 'polypeptide(L)'
;MKPSDKKKKTVSELIQLCQTMDPDLLYCWPKRKVTRDWLAETASVLKNLDEGDYQKFTQLSNIISPTEQREERKKAAYEIDNFIRNKTADYKRYDFSYLDKNSSLLSKISIPKWISDNLMQIIVAIIIAVILAWLKLK
;
A
#
# COMPACT_ATOMS: atom_id res chain seq x y z
N MET A 1 -4.05 -12.82 15.15
CA MET A 1 -2.67 -12.29 15.01
C MET A 1 -2.67 -10.85 15.51
N LYS A 2 -1.68 -10.43 16.31
CA LYS A 2 -1.64 -9.06 16.81
C LYS A 2 -1.33 -8.07 15.66
N PRO A 3 -1.77 -6.81 15.74
CA PRO A 3 -1.44 -5.79 14.74
C PRO A 3 0.06 -5.62 14.51
N SER A 4 0.87 -5.67 15.57
CA SER A 4 2.32 -5.59 15.47
C SER A 4 2.92 -6.77 14.69
N ASP A 5 2.43 -8.00 14.95
CA ASP A 5 2.85 -9.20 14.23
C ASP A 5 2.49 -9.12 12.74
N LYS A 6 1.32 -8.55 12.40
CA LYS A 6 0.92 -8.32 11.01
C LYS A 6 1.91 -7.40 10.29
N LYS A 7 2.28 -6.27 10.89
CA LYS A 7 3.26 -5.34 10.32
C LYS A 7 4.64 -5.99 10.17
N LYS A 8 5.11 -6.71 11.19
CA LYS A 8 6.39 -7.45 11.12
C LYS A 8 6.41 -8.48 9.99
N LYS A 9 5.28 -9.17 9.75
CA LYS A 9 5.15 -10.07 8.60
C LYS A 9 5.27 -9.30 7.28
N THR A 10 4.58 -8.17 7.12
CA THR A 10 4.68 -7.33 5.92
C THR A 10 6.09 -6.79 5.69
N VAL A 11 6.81 -6.42 6.76
CA VAL A 11 8.24 -6.05 6.66
C VAL A 11 9.09 -7.23 6.19
N SER A 12 8.79 -8.44 6.65
CA SER A 12 9.50 -9.66 6.20
C SER A 12 9.23 -9.96 4.73
N GLU A 13 8.01 -9.74 4.24
CA GLU A 13 7.66 -9.84 2.82
C GLU A 13 8.45 -8.81 1.99
N LEU A 14 8.58 -7.56 2.46
CA LEU A 14 9.40 -6.55 1.80
C LEU A 14 10.88 -6.95 1.73
N ILE A 15 11.43 -7.52 2.82
CA ILE A 15 12.82 -8.02 2.85
C ILE A 15 13.03 -9.10 1.80
N GLN A 16 12.08 -10.04 1.65
CA GLN A 16 12.18 -11.11 0.65
C GLN A 16 12.17 -10.53 -0.77
N LEU A 17 11.26 -9.60 -1.06
CA LEU A 17 11.19 -8.94 -2.36
C LEU A 17 12.46 -8.16 -2.69
N CYS A 18 13.07 -7.50 -1.69
CA CYS A 18 14.34 -6.80 -1.81
C CYS A 18 15.50 -7.75 -2.15
N GLN A 19 15.49 -8.98 -1.62
CA GLN A 19 16.53 -9.99 -1.91
C GLN A 19 16.41 -10.60 -3.32
N THR A 20 15.19 -10.68 -3.85
CA THR A 20 14.94 -11.21 -5.21
C THR A 20 15.05 -10.16 -6.31
N MET A 21 15.26 -8.89 -5.93
CA MET A 21 15.27 -7.75 -6.84
C MET A 21 16.54 -7.73 -7.69
N ASP A 22 16.36 -7.61 -9.01
CA ASP A 22 17.43 -7.36 -9.96
C ASP A 22 17.08 -6.08 -10.76
N PRO A 23 17.83 -4.97 -10.57
CA PRO A 23 17.57 -3.71 -11.28
C PRO A 23 17.70 -3.86 -12.80
N ASP A 24 18.54 -4.77 -13.28
CA ASP A 24 18.73 -4.97 -14.71
C ASP A 24 17.49 -5.59 -15.35
N LEU A 25 16.78 -6.45 -14.62
CA LEU A 25 15.50 -7.00 -15.07
C LEU A 25 14.43 -5.93 -15.25
N LEU A 26 14.41 -4.92 -14.36
CA LEU A 26 13.41 -3.84 -14.37
C LEU A 26 13.48 -3.04 -15.67
N TYR A 27 14.67 -2.54 -16.04
CA TYR A 27 14.80 -1.67 -17.22
C TYR A 27 14.98 -2.45 -18.53
N CYS A 28 15.58 -3.65 -18.52
CA CYS A 28 15.77 -4.43 -19.74
C CYS A 28 14.47 -5.08 -20.21
N TRP A 29 13.62 -5.54 -19.30
CA TRP A 29 12.41 -6.29 -19.65
C TRP A 29 11.17 -5.85 -18.85
N PRO A 30 10.75 -4.57 -18.93
CA PRO A 30 9.62 -4.05 -18.15
C PRO A 30 8.28 -4.74 -18.42
N LYS A 31 8.11 -5.38 -19.59
CA LYS A 31 6.89 -6.11 -19.96
C LYS A 31 6.85 -7.56 -19.47
N ARG A 32 7.98 -8.12 -19.00
CA ARG A 32 8.00 -9.51 -18.52
C ARG A 32 7.07 -9.65 -17.31
N LYS A 33 6.37 -10.79 -17.25
CA LYS A 33 5.46 -11.10 -16.14
C LYS A 33 6.15 -10.97 -14.79
N VAL A 34 7.34 -11.56 -14.65
CA VAL A 34 8.16 -11.50 -13.42
C VAL A 34 8.41 -10.07 -12.96
N THR A 35 8.78 -9.17 -13.88
CA THR A 35 9.01 -7.75 -13.58
C THR A 35 7.75 -7.04 -13.11
N ARG A 36 6.63 -7.25 -13.81
CA ARG A 36 5.34 -6.64 -13.44
C ARG A 36 4.80 -7.16 -12.12
N ASP A 37 4.93 -8.46 -11.89
CA ASP A 37 4.50 -9.10 -10.64
C ASP A 37 5.32 -8.56 -9.47
N TRP A 38 6.65 -8.49 -9.61
CA TRP A 38 7.52 -7.92 -8.58
C TRP A 38 7.16 -6.46 -8.25
N LEU A 39 6.90 -5.63 -9.26
CA LEU A 39 6.47 -4.23 -9.06
C LEU A 39 5.11 -4.17 -8.34
N ALA A 40 4.15 -4.98 -8.74
CA ALA A 40 2.81 -5.01 -8.14
C ALA A 40 2.83 -5.52 -6.69
N GLU A 41 3.59 -6.59 -6.42
CA GLU A 41 3.75 -7.15 -5.08
C GLU A 41 4.45 -6.15 -4.15
N THR A 42 5.53 -5.53 -4.62
CA THR A 42 6.25 -4.49 -3.85
C THR A 42 5.35 -3.30 -3.54
N ALA A 43 4.57 -2.82 -4.52
CA ALA A 43 3.61 -1.75 -4.30
C ALA A 43 2.55 -2.12 -3.27
N SER A 44 2.02 -3.34 -3.32
CA SER A 44 1.03 -3.85 -2.35
C SER A 44 1.60 -3.92 -0.94
N VAL A 45 2.82 -4.42 -0.79
CA VAL A 45 3.53 -4.49 0.50
C VAL A 45 3.77 -3.09 1.06
N LEU A 46 4.27 -2.17 0.24
CA LEU A 46 4.50 -0.78 0.65
C LEU A 46 3.21 -0.08 1.05
N LYS A 47 2.11 -0.26 0.31
CA LYS A 47 0.80 0.30 0.67
C LYS A 47 0.32 -0.17 2.04
N ASN A 48 0.63 -1.42 2.39
CA ASN A 48 0.32 -1.98 3.70
C ASN A 48 1.30 -1.53 4.80
N LEU A 49 2.45 -0.93 4.46
CA LEU A 49 3.42 -0.38 5.40
C LEU A 49 3.21 1.12 5.63
N ASP A 50 3.23 1.90 4.56
CA ASP A 50 3.09 3.35 4.55
C ASP A 50 2.61 3.86 3.18
N GLU A 51 1.58 4.72 3.18
CA GLU A 51 0.97 5.25 1.95
C GLU A 51 1.92 6.21 1.20
N GLY A 52 2.77 6.96 1.91
CA GLY A 52 3.73 7.87 1.28
C GLY A 52 4.82 7.10 0.54
N ASP A 53 5.30 6.00 1.11
CA ASP A 53 6.25 5.12 0.44
C ASP A 53 5.65 4.41 -0.77
N TYR A 54 4.37 4.00 -0.70
CA TYR A 54 3.65 3.47 -1.85
C TYR A 54 3.55 4.49 -3.00
N GLN A 55 3.21 5.75 -2.70
CA GLN A 55 3.09 6.79 -3.71
C GLN A 55 4.43 7.07 -4.38
N LYS A 56 5.51 7.21 -3.59
CA LYS A 56 6.85 7.42 -4.12
C LYS A 56 7.32 6.25 -4.98
N PHE A 57 7.07 5.01 -4.53
CA PHE A 57 7.39 3.82 -5.32
C PHE A 57 6.62 3.76 -6.65
N THR A 58 5.33 4.09 -6.63
CA THR A 58 4.48 4.08 -7.82
C THR A 58 4.96 5.12 -8.84
N GLN A 59 5.36 6.31 -8.40
CA GLN A 59 5.94 7.34 -9.26
C GLN A 59 7.21 6.83 -9.96
N LEU A 60 8.14 6.23 -9.22
CA LEU A 60 9.37 5.66 -9.78
C LEU A 60 9.06 4.50 -10.75
N SER A 61 8.11 3.65 -10.38
CA SER A 61 7.71 2.48 -11.18
C SER A 61 7.10 2.86 -12.53
N ASN A 62 6.40 4.00 -12.61
CA ASN A 62 5.85 4.49 -13.88
C ASN A 62 6.96 4.82 -14.90
N ILE A 63 8.14 5.24 -14.44
CA ILE A 63 9.28 5.57 -15.29
C ILE A 63 9.90 4.31 -15.91
N ILE A 64 9.63 3.12 -15.35
CA ILE A 64 10.06 1.84 -15.92
C ILE A 64 9.27 1.48 -17.19
N SER A 65 8.22 2.24 -17.52
CA SER A 65 7.39 2.02 -18.70
C SER A 65 8.21 1.90 -20.00
N PRO A 66 7.88 0.94 -20.88
CA PRO A 66 8.55 0.78 -22.17
C PRO A 66 8.49 2.00 -23.10
N THR A 67 7.64 2.98 -22.78
CA THR A 67 7.53 4.27 -23.49
C THR A 67 8.71 5.18 -23.22
N GLU A 68 9.38 5.03 -22.07
CA GLU A 68 10.49 5.88 -21.65
C GLU A 68 11.82 5.43 -22.27
N GLN A 69 12.77 6.37 -22.33
CA GLN A 69 14.10 6.07 -22.86
C GLN A 69 14.80 5.04 -21.98
N ARG A 70 15.68 4.22 -22.59
CA ARG A 70 16.38 3.16 -21.86
C ARG A 70 17.19 3.70 -20.68
N GLU A 71 17.88 4.82 -20.86
CA GLU A 71 18.69 5.43 -19.80
C GLU A 71 17.84 5.95 -18.64
N GLU A 72 16.67 6.51 -18.94
CA GLU A 72 15.71 6.96 -17.92
C GLU A 72 15.16 5.77 -17.13
N ARG A 73 14.78 4.69 -17.82
CA ARG A 73 14.37 3.43 -17.17
C ARG A 73 15.47 2.85 -16.30
N LYS A 74 16.72 2.85 -16.79
CA LYS A 74 17.88 2.34 -16.06
C LYS A 74 18.10 3.14 -14.79
N LYS A 75 18.08 4.48 -14.89
CA LYS A 75 18.17 5.37 -13.72
C LYS A 75 17.06 5.08 -12.72
N ALA A 76 15.81 5.01 -13.18
CA ALA A 76 14.66 4.70 -12.32
C ALA A 76 14.79 3.33 -11.65
N ALA A 77 15.31 2.30 -12.35
CA ALA A 77 15.48 0.97 -11.78
C ALA A 77 16.44 0.96 -10.59
N TYR A 78 17.58 1.67 -10.68
CA TYR A 78 18.50 1.81 -9.56
C TYR A 78 17.97 2.71 -8.44
N GLU A 79 17.18 3.75 -8.79
CA GLU A 79 16.48 4.55 -7.78
C GLU A 79 15.46 3.70 -7.00
N ILE A 80 14.73 2.81 -7.69
CA ILE A 80 13.83 1.83 -7.05
C ILE A 80 14.61 0.89 -6.15
N ASP A 81 15.71 0.29 -6.61
CA ASP A 81 16.56 -0.59 -5.79
C ASP A 81 17.00 0.11 -4.50
N ASN A 82 17.61 1.30 -4.64
CA ASN A 82 18.10 2.07 -3.51
C ASN A 82 16.95 2.46 -2.56
N PHE A 83 15.82 2.89 -3.11
CA PHE A 83 14.63 3.20 -2.31
C PHE A 83 14.17 1.99 -1.48
N ILE A 84 14.01 0.82 -2.10
CA ILE A 84 13.56 -0.39 -1.41
C ILE A 84 14.58 -0.85 -0.36
N ARG A 85 15.88 -0.80 -0.66
CA ARG A 85 16.94 -1.15 0.31
C ARG A 85 16.90 -0.25 1.55
N ASN A 86 16.80 1.06 1.34
CA ASN A 86 16.74 2.03 2.44
C ASN A 86 15.49 1.81 3.30
N LYS A 87 14.32 1.68 2.66
CA LYS A 87 13.06 1.43 3.39
C LYS A 87 13.05 0.10 4.13
N THR A 88 13.62 -0.94 3.53
CA THR A 88 13.79 -2.22 4.20
C THR A 88 14.65 -2.08 5.46
N ALA A 89 15.75 -1.33 5.40
CA ALA A 89 16.62 -1.08 6.55
C ALA A 89 15.92 -0.26 7.64
N ASP A 90 15.15 0.76 7.25
CA ASP A 90 14.37 1.59 8.16
C ASP A 90 13.31 0.74 8.88
N TYR A 91 12.47 0.03 8.14
CA TYR A 91 11.39 -0.80 8.70
C TYR A 91 11.88 -1.93 9.59
N LYS A 92 13.07 -2.46 9.34
CA LYS A 92 13.69 -3.49 10.19
C LYS A 92 14.03 -2.96 11.59
N ARG A 93 14.25 -1.65 11.73
CA ARG A 93 14.57 -0.98 13.00
C ARG A 93 13.32 -0.51 13.75
N TYR A 94 12.16 -0.45 13.10
CA TYR A 94 10.93 0.03 13.71
C TYR A 94 10.38 -0.97 14.75
N ASP A 95 10.05 -0.45 15.93
CA ASP A 95 9.24 -1.19 16.90
C ASP A 95 7.75 -0.94 16.64
N PHE A 96 7.02 -2.00 16.30
CA PHE A 96 5.57 -1.97 16.05
C PHE A 96 4.71 -2.25 17.29
N SER A 97 5.31 -2.41 18.48
CA SER A 97 4.60 -2.74 19.73
C SER A 97 3.50 -1.75 20.11
N TYR A 98 3.63 -0.48 19.70
CA TYR A 98 2.63 0.56 19.94
C TYR A 98 1.26 0.26 19.30
N LEU A 99 1.23 -0.50 18.20
CA LEU A 99 -0.01 -0.86 17.50
C LEU A 99 -0.88 -1.81 18.32
N ASP A 100 -0.28 -2.62 19.18
CA ASP A 100 -1.02 -3.56 20.02
C ASP A 100 -1.82 -2.81 21.10
N LYS A 101 -1.25 -1.72 21.64
CA LYS A 101 -1.90 -0.87 22.64
C LYS A 101 -3.15 -0.19 22.08
N ASN A 102 -3.08 0.33 20.85
CA ASN A 102 -4.21 1.01 20.20
C ASN A 102 -5.36 0.06 19.84
N SER A 103 -5.06 -1.19 19.46
CA SER A 103 -6.12 -2.18 19.21
C SER A 103 -6.94 -2.51 20.44
N SER A 104 -6.30 -2.54 21.62
CA SER A 104 -6.96 -2.80 22.89
C SER A 104 -7.89 -1.66 23.34
N LEU A 105 -7.60 -0.42 22.91
CA LEU A 105 -8.46 0.74 23.18
C LEU A 105 -9.70 0.73 22.28
N LEU A 106 -9.54 0.41 20.99
CA LEU A 106 -10.67 0.32 20.06
C LEU A 106 -11.62 -0.84 20.42
N SER A 107 -11.10 -1.98 20.90
CA SER A 107 -11.94 -3.08 21.37
C SER A 107 -12.68 -2.78 22.70
N LYS A 108 -12.23 -1.78 23.46
CA LYS A 108 -12.87 -1.35 24.72
C LYS A 108 -13.94 -0.28 24.50
N ILE A 109 -13.91 0.41 23.36
CA ILE A 109 -14.99 1.31 22.97
C ILE A 109 -16.15 0.43 22.46
N SER A 110 -16.94 -0.10 23.41
CA SER A 110 -18.27 -0.63 23.10
C SER A 110 -19.11 0.55 22.62
N ILE A 111 -19.16 0.78 21.31
CA ILE A 111 -20.05 1.79 20.73
C ILE A 111 -21.47 1.42 21.13
N PRO A 112 -22.18 2.27 21.90
CA PRO A 112 -23.55 2.00 22.28
C PRO A 112 -24.42 1.77 21.04
N LYS A 113 -25.26 0.75 21.07
CA LYS A 113 -26.09 0.32 19.94
C LYS A 113 -26.95 1.45 19.33
N TRP A 114 -27.37 2.41 20.14
CA TRP A 114 -28.12 3.58 19.67
C TRP A 114 -27.30 4.48 18.72
N ILE A 115 -25.97 4.52 18.84
CA ILE A 115 -25.09 5.27 17.94
C ILE A 115 -24.92 4.53 16.61
N SER A 116 -24.75 3.19 16.64
CA SER A 116 -24.64 2.40 15.41
C SER A 116 -25.93 2.45 14.59
N ASP A 117 -27.08 2.40 15.27
CA ASP A 117 -28.38 2.35 14.61
C ASP A 117 -28.71 3.73 13.97
N ASN A 118 -28.38 4.84 14.63
CA ASN A 118 -28.53 6.18 14.06
C ASN A 118 -27.62 6.42 12.85
N LEU A 119 -26.35 5.97 12.91
CA LEU A 119 -25.43 6.12 11.78
C LEU A 119 -25.90 5.33 10.55
N MET A 120 -26.43 4.12 10.75
CA MET A 120 -27.02 3.32 9.68
C MET A 120 -28.27 4.01 9.09
N GLN A 121 -29.13 4.61 9.90
CA GLN A 121 -30.29 5.35 9.40
C GLN A 121 -29.90 6.60 8.60
N ILE A 122 -28.87 7.34 9.05
CA ILE A 122 -28.36 8.51 8.32
C ILE A 122 -27.80 8.09 6.95
N ILE A 123 -27.00 7.02 6.90
CA ILE A 123 -26.42 6.52 5.65
C ILE A 123 -27.54 6.08 4.69
N VAL A 124 -28.54 5.35 5.16
CA VAL A 124 -29.70 4.92 4.35
C VAL A 124 -30.48 6.13 3.83
N ALA A 125 -30.72 7.15 4.66
CA ALA A 125 -31.43 8.37 4.25
C ALA A 125 -30.67 9.15 3.17
N ILE A 126 -29.34 9.24 3.27
CA ILE A 126 -28.49 9.88 2.25
C ILE A 126 -28.58 9.11 0.93
N ILE A 127 -28.48 7.78 0.95
CA ILE A 127 -28.60 6.95 -0.25
C ILE A 127 -29.97 7.15 -0.92
N ILE A 128 -31.05 7.15 -0.15
CA ILE A 128 -32.42 7.37 -0.67
C ILE A 128 -32.55 8.77 -1.30
N ALA A 129 -32.02 9.81 -0.64
CA ALA A 129 -32.06 11.17 -1.15
C ALA A 129 -31.29 11.32 -2.48
N VAL A 130 -30.13 10.66 -2.60
CA VAL A 130 -29.33 10.65 -3.84
C VAL A 130 -30.08 9.95 -4.97
N ILE A 131 -30.73 8.80 -4.69
CA ILE A 131 -31.52 8.07 -5.69
C ILE A 131 -32.74 8.88 -6.15
N LEU A 132 -33.46 9.52 -5.23
CA LEU A 132 -34.61 10.36 -5.54
C LEU A 132 -34.23 11.61 -6.34
N ALA A 133 -33.09 12.23 -6.03
CA ALA A 133 -32.57 13.36 -6.81
C ALA A 133 -32.24 12.94 -8.25
N TRP A 134 -31.67 11.75 -8.44
CA TRP A 134 -31.35 11.20 -9.77
C TRP A 134 -32.59 10.85 -10.59
N LEU A 135 -33.67 10.39 -9.95
CA LEU A 135 -34.94 10.08 -10.60
C LEU A 135 -35.73 11.33 -11.03
N LYS A 136 -35.60 12.46 -10.34
CA LYS A 136 -36.26 13.73 -10.70
C LYS A 136 -35.59 14.49 -11.85
N LEU A 137 -34.39 14.07 -12.26
CA LEU A 137 -33.62 14.66 -13.36
C LEU A 137 -33.80 13.92 -14.70
N LYS A 138 -34.63 12.87 -14.74
CA LYS A 138 -35.12 12.20 -15.94
C LYS A 138 -36.55 12.62 -16.23
#